data_AF-A0A1F3C2P3-F1
#
_entry.id   AF-A0A1F3C2P3-F1
#
_cell.length_a   1.000
_cell.length_b   1.000
_cell.length_c   1.000
_cell.angle_alpha   90.00
_cell.angle_beta   90.00
_cell.angle_gamma   90.00
#
_symmetry.space_group_name_H-M   'P 1'
#
loop_
_entity.id
_entity.type
_entity.pdbx_description
1 polymer ?
#
loop_
_entity_poly.entity_id
_entity_poly.type
_entity_poly.pdbx_seq_one_letter_code
_entity_poly.pdbx_strand_id
1 'polypeptide(L)'
;MAMTLEELKSRKRDYFLARHENDELAMEPFCYCGNVLEADYYCKECDHKCMCTFIVCMDPQALAMVENLVHGNSDFAKFEFSALADAPG
;
A
#
# COMPACT_ATOMS: atom_id res chain seq x y z
N MET A 1 3.26 -9.91 10.38
CA MET A 1 4.37 -10.44 9.54
C MET A 1 4.64 -9.37 8.51
N ALA A 2 5.90 -8.99 8.27
CA ALA A 2 6.24 -8.04 7.22
C ALA A 2 6.03 -8.69 5.83
N MET A 3 5.74 -7.88 4.81
CA MET A 3 5.58 -8.31 3.42
C MET A 3 6.66 -7.70 2.55
N THR A 4 7.06 -8.42 1.51
CA THR A 4 7.92 -7.91 0.43
C THR A 4 7.10 -7.51 -0.79
N LEU A 5 7.64 -6.62 -1.63
CA LEU A 5 7.01 -6.27 -2.91
C LEU A 5 6.93 -7.46 -3.87
N GLU A 6 7.90 -8.37 -3.80
CA GLU A 6 7.93 -9.60 -4.60
C GLU A 6 6.79 -10.54 -4.23
N GLU A 7 6.47 -10.67 -2.93
CA GLU A 7 5.31 -11.46 -2.48
C GLU A 7 3.99 -10.88 -2.96
N LEU A 8 3.83 -9.55 -2.93
CA LEU A 8 2.64 -8.88 -3.44
C LEU A 8 2.47 -9.14 -4.94
N LYS A 9 3.56 -9.04 -5.70
CA LYS A 9 3.59 -9.34 -7.13
C LYS A 9 3.23 -10.80 -7.42
N SER A 10 3.81 -11.74 -6.67
CA SER A 10 3.52 -13.17 -6.78
C SER A 10 2.04 -13.48 -6.49
N ARG A 11 1.45 -12.78 -5.51
CA ARG A 11 0.02 -12.90 -5.15
C ARG A 11 -0.92 -12.07 -6.03
N LYS A 12 -0.40 -11.34 -7.03
CA LYS A 12 -1.14 -10.37 -7.86
C LYS A 12 -1.98 -9.40 -7.02
N ARG A 13 -1.38 -8.90 -5.94
CA ARG A 13 -2.06 -8.02 -4.98
C ARG A 13 -1.67 -6.58 -5.22
N ASP A 14 -2.66 -5.77 -5.62
CA ASP A 14 -2.52 -4.32 -5.72
C ASP A 14 -2.39 -3.71 -4.32
N TYR A 15 -1.61 -2.65 -4.18
CA TYR A 15 -1.30 -2.08 -2.88
C TYR A 15 -1.15 -0.56 -2.92
N PHE A 16 -1.36 0.07 -1.76
CA PHE A 16 -0.88 1.41 -1.49
C PHE A 16 0.48 1.31 -0.80
N LEU A 17 1.44 2.09 -1.24
CA LEU A 17 2.68 2.31 -0.52
C LEU A 17 2.47 3.51 0.40
N ALA A 18 2.47 3.26 1.70
CA ALA A 18 2.31 4.25 2.74
C ALA A 18 3.68 4.63 3.31
N ARG A 19 3.94 5.94 3.39
CA ARG A 19 5.16 6.49 3.98
C ARG A 19 4.82 7.74 4.78
N HIS A 20 5.64 8.01 5.79
CA HIS A 20 5.51 9.22 6.58
C HIS A 20 6.30 10.36 5.92
N GLU A 21 5.62 11.42 5.50
CA GLU A 21 6.23 12.62 4.90
C GLU A 21 5.61 13.88 5.50
N ASN A 22 6.44 14.80 6.00
CA ASN A 22 6.02 16.10 6.54
C ASN A 22 4.93 16.02 7.63
N ASP A 23 5.06 15.08 8.57
CA ASP A 23 4.07 14.83 9.64
C ASP A 23 2.71 14.30 9.14
N GLU A 24 2.64 13.90 7.87
CA GLU A 24 1.45 13.37 7.23
C GLU A 24 1.67 11.96 6.68
N LEU A 25 0.57 11.21 6.55
CA LEU A 25 0.57 9.89 5.92
C LEU A 25 0.39 10.07 4.41
N ALA A 26 1.48 9.90 3.65
CA ALA A 26 1.42 9.85 2.19
C ALA A 26 1.15 8.42 1.73
N MET A 27 0.19 8.24 0.82
CA MET A 27 -0.16 6.95 0.23
C MET A 27 -0.15 7.03 -1.29
N GLU A 28 0.68 6.21 -1.91
CA GLU A 28 0.82 6.14 -3.37
C GLU A 28 0.28 4.81 -3.89
N PRO A 29 -0.61 4.79 -4.89
CA PRO A 29 -1.21 3.56 -5.41
C PRO A 29 -0.27 2.83 -6.40
N PHE A 30 -0.09 1.53 -6.19
CA PHE A 30 0.71 0.66 -7.05
C PHE A 30 -0.07 -0.57 -7.50
N CYS A 31 0.14 -0.96 -8.76
CA CYS A 31 -0.31 -2.24 -9.28
C CYS A 31 0.53 -3.37 -8.67
N TYR A 32 -0.03 -4.58 -8.60
CA TYR A 32 0.75 -5.78 -8.28
C TYR A 32 2.00 -5.96 -9.16
N CYS A 33 2.04 -5.38 -10.36
CA CYS A 33 3.20 -5.46 -11.25
C CYS A 33 4.40 -4.61 -10.77
N GLY A 34 4.18 -3.71 -9.81
CA GLY A 34 5.17 -2.79 -9.23
C GLY A 34 5.15 -1.38 -9.83
N ASN A 35 4.23 -1.08 -10.75
CA ASN A 35 4.11 0.23 -11.37
C ASN A 35 3.11 1.12 -10.63
N VAL A 36 3.40 2.42 -10.57
CA VAL A 36 2.49 3.45 -10.06
C VAL A 36 1.22 3.47 -10.90
N LEU A 37 0.07 3.57 -10.23
CA LEU A 37 -1.22 3.72 -10.88
C LEU A 37 -1.49 5.18 -11.21
N GLU A 38 -2.12 5.42 -12.36
CA GLU A 38 -2.57 6.76 -12.74
C GLU A 38 -3.83 7.18 -11.96
N ALA A 39 -4.32 8.38 -12.27
CA ALA A 39 -5.67 8.79 -11.91
C ALA A 39 -6.66 7.68 -12.30
N ASP A 40 -7.65 7.43 -11.44
CA ASP A 40 -8.63 6.32 -11.55
C ASP A 40 -8.08 4.90 -11.30
N TYR A 41 -6.91 4.75 -10.66
CA TYR A 41 -6.31 3.45 -10.32
C TYR A 41 -5.99 2.59 -11.54
N TYR A 42 -5.64 3.21 -12.67
CA TYR A 42 -5.31 2.52 -13.90
C TYR A 42 -3.83 2.15 -13.98
N CYS A 43 -3.52 0.89 -14.33
CA CYS A 43 -2.17 0.45 -14.63
C CYS A 43 -1.94 0.43 -16.14
N LYS A 44 -1.05 1.29 -16.64
CA LYS A 44 -0.65 1.31 -18.06
C LYS A 44 0.03 0.02 -18.51
N GLU A 45 0.85 -0.57 -17.65
CA GLU A 45 1.65 -1.75 -17.99
C GLU A 45 0.82 -3.04 -18.05
N CYS A 46 -0.25 -3.12 -17.27
CA CYS A 46 -1.14 -4.29 -17.26
C CYS A 46 -2.48 -4.04 -17.99
N ASP A 47 -2.71 -2.82 -18.46
CA ASP A 47 -3.89 -2.38 -19.21
C ASP A 47 -5.23 -2.68 -18.50
N HIS A 48 -5.30 -2.41 -17.19
CA HIS A 48 -6.53 -2.61 -16.41
C HIS A 48 -6.64 -1.65 -15.22
N LYS A 49 -7.85 -1.57 -14.66
CA LYS A 49 -8.09 -0.90 -13.38
C LYS A 49 -7.77 -1.83 -12.22
N CYS A 50 -6.97 -1.33 -11.29
CA CYS A 50 -6.55 -2.00 -10.08
C CYS A 50 -7.50 -1.70 -8.91
N MET A 51 -7.52 -2.57 -7.91
CA MET A 51 -8.29 -2.38 -6.70
C MET A 51 -7.38 -2.54 -5.47
N CYS A 52 -6.76 -1.43 -5.07
CA CYS A 52 -5.89 -1.39 -3.91
C CYS A 52 -6.70 -1.55 -2.61
N THR A 53 -6.58 -2.72 -1.99
CA THR A 53 -7.16 -3.05 -0.67
C THR A 53 -6.09 -3.43 0.35
N PHE A 54 -4.83 -3.35 -0.06
CA PHE A 54 -3.69 -3.66 0.78
C PHE A 54 -2.81 -2.42 0.97
N ILE A 55 -2.29 -2.19 2.16
CA ILE A 55 -1.41 -1.06 2.47
C ILE A 55 -0.06 -1.59 2.95
N VAL A 56 1.00 -1.17 2.27
CA VAL A 56 2.39 -1.51 2.59
C VAL A 56 3.02 -0.30 3.23
N CYS A 57 3.39 -0.40 4.51
CA CYS A 57 3.98 0.70 5.27
C CYS A 57 5.50 0.64 5.17
N MET A 58 6.13 1.67 4.60
CA MET A 58 7.58 1.75 4.41
C MET A 58 8.32 1.92 5.72
N ASP A 59 7.72 2.58 6.70
CA ASP A 59 8.37 2.95 7.95
C ASP A 59 7.44 2.73 9.15
N PRO A 60 7.99 2.61 10.38
CA PRO A 60 7.20 2.36 11.58
C PRO A 60 6.18 3.46 11.89
N GLN A 61 6.47 4.70 11.47
CA GLN A 61 5.56 5.84 11.65
C GLN A 61 4.32 5.68 10.77
N ALA A 62 4.51 5.41 9.47
CA ALA A 62 3.41 5.09 8.57
C ALA A 62 2.59 3.91 9.06
N LEU A 63 3.23 2.86 9.60
CA LEU A 63 2.53 1.70 10.15
C LEU A 63 1.61 2.08 11.32
N ALA A 64 2.09 2.88 12.27
CA ALA A 64 1.29 3.34 13.39
C ALA A 64 0.11 4.22 12.93
N MET A 65 0.33 5.08 11.93
CA MET A 65 -0.74 5.92 11.37
C MET A 65 -1.81 5.08 10.66
N VAL A 66 -1.40 4.11 9.83
CA VAL A 66 -2.32 3.21 9.11
C VAL A 66 -3.09 2.32 10.08
N GLU A 67 -2.44 1.80 11.12
CA GLU A 67 -3.12 0.99 12.15
C GLU A 67 -4.23 1.79 12.84
N ASN A 68 -3.95 3.05 13.20
CA ASN A 68 -4.96 3.95 13.77
C ASN A 68 -6.10 4.26 12.77
N LEU A 69 -5.78 4.42 11.48
CA LEU A 69 -6.77 4.67 10.44
C LEU A 69 -7.71 3.48 10.24
N VAL A 70 -7.16 2.27 10.10
CA VAL A 70 -7.90 1.04 9.83
C VAL A 70 -8.76 0.63 11.03
N HIS A 71 -8.23 0.76 12.26
CA HIS A 71 -8.99 0.45 13.46
C HIS A 71 -9.97 1.56 13.87
N GLY A 72 -9.67 2.81 13.53
CA GLY A 72 -10.49 3.97 13.90
C GLY A 72 -11.67 4.23 12.97
N ASN A 73 -11.69 3.66 11.77
CA ASN A 73 -12.70 3.97 10.76
C ASN A 73 -13.22 2.73 10.03
N SER A 74 -14.54 2.47 10.14
CA SER A 74 -15.21 1.31 9.56
C SER A 74 -15.15 1.26 8.03
N ASP A 75 -15.00 2.39 7.35
CA ASP A 75 -14.80 2.44 5.89
C ASP A 75 -13.50 1.75 5.45
N PHE A 76 -12.52 1.68 6.35
CA PHE A 76 -11.23 1.03 6.13
C PHE A 76 -11.19 -0.42 6.62
N ALA A 77 -12.30 -0.99 7.12
CA ALA A 77 -12.34 -2.36 7.63
C ALA A 77 -12.00 -3.44 6.58
N LYS A 78 -12.14 -3.12 5.28
CA LYS A 78 -11.77 -4.00 4.17
C LYS A 78 -10.28 -3.92 3.79
N PHE A 79 -9.53 -3.01 4.42
CA PHE A 79 -8.11 -2.82 4.13
C PHE A 79 -7.28 -3.70 5.05
N GLU A 80 -6.37 -4.43 4.43
CA GLU A 80 -5.30 -5.13 5.13
C GLU A 80 -4.02 -4.29 5.05
N PHE A 81 -3.14 -4.41 6.02
CA PHE A 81 -1.88 -3.69 6.03
C PHE A 81 -0.73 -4.52 6.58
N SER A 82 0.49 -4.17 6.16
CA SER A 82 1.72 -4.78 6.64
C SER A 82 2.88 -3.80 6.54
N ALA A 83 3.87 -3.96 7.42
CA ALA A 83 5.18 -3.34 7.22
C ALA A 83 5.88 -3.92 5.98
N LEU A 84 6.66 -3.10 5.29
CA LEU A 84 7.59 -3.52 4.25
C LEU A 84 8.82 -4.17 4.90
N ALA A 85 9.13 -5.40 4.49
CA ALA A 85 10.26 -6.14 5.05
C ALA A 85 11.64 -5.58 4.63
N ASP A 86 11.70 -4.93 3.47
CA ASP A 86 12.90 -4.33 2.87
C ASP A 86 12.72 -2.80 2.77
N ALA A 87 12.51 -2.14 3.90
CA ALA A 87 12.49 -0.69 3.94
C ALA A 87 13.91 -0.19 3.64
N PRO A 88 14.16 0.62 2.58
CA PRO A 88 15.47 1.23 2.39
C PRO A 88 15.70 2.19 3.56
N GLY A 89 16.58 1.79 4.48
CA GLY A 89 17.02 2.59 5.62
C GLY A 89 18.00 3.69 5.25
#